data_AF-A0A1V0B3T2-F1
#
_entry.id   AF-A0A1V0B3T2-F1
#
_cell.length_a   1.000
_cell.length_b   1.000
_cell.length_c   1.000
_cell.angle_alpha   90.00
_cell.angle_beta   90.00
_cell.angle_gamma   90.00
#
_symmetry.space_group_name_H-M   'P 1'
#
loop_
_entity.id
_entity.type
_entity.pdbx_description
1 polymer ?
#
loop_
_entity_poly.entity_id
_entity_poly.type
_entity_poly.pdbx_seq_one_letter_code
_entity_poly.pdbx_strand_id
1 'polypeptide(L)'
;MNSIRLSRNARLGMVKTLSAVFPGYFGALGARQFVRPRQRPRQRPQPRHWHQAFDGFERLTESLGEQQIPLWTRGQGPVVLLVHGWEADHYAMGGFVQPLLDAGYQVAALDLPAHGLASGREGPLPLLAQAISRIGQRLGPLHAVIAHSIGGASSALAMQAYGLESRRLVLIGAPHAVRYQAQALARMQGLSQRAINRMEQHMQQVLGAPLDQFEVPRALAGLEQTAVMLVHAKDDPVVPISAAQANAASCSPKTLWLENGGHNRPLGDQVVIRAVMSFLKTSQRRNRYPAGLRYHAGQLHERQESLTRLSEQG
;
A
#
# COMPACT_ATOMS: atom_id res chain seq x y z
N MET A 1 -8.96 -20.18 -42.21
CA MET A 1 -9.84 -19.12 -41.68
C MET A 1 -8.99 -17.98 -41.15
N ASN A 2 -8.83 -16.91 -41.93
CA ASN A 2 -8.07 -15.72 -41.52
C ASN A 2 -8.85 -14.97 -40.44
N SER A 3 -8.31 -14.90 -39.22
CA SER A 3 -8.88 -14.05 -38.18
C SER A 3 -8.62 -12.58 -38.53
N ILE A 4 -9.68 -11.83 -38.80
CA ILE A 4 -9.61 -10.38 -39.01
C ILE A 4 -9.14 -9.77 -37.68
N ARG A 5 -7.89 -9.32 -37.63
CA ARG A 5 -7.38 -8.56 -36.48
C ARG A 5 -7.95 -7.14 -36.54
N LEU A 6 -8.97 -6.89 -35.74
CA LEU A 6 -9.51 -5.54 -35.51
C LEU A 6 -8.40 -4.61 -34.99
N SER A 7 -8.39 -3.37 -35.48
CA SER A 7 -7.51 -2.32 -34.94
C SER A 7 -7.83 -2.06 -33.46
N ARG A 8 -6.83 -1.60 -32.69
CA ARG A 8 -7.02 -1.27 -31.26
C ARG A 8 -8.20 -0.31 -31.05
N ASN A 9 -8.32 0.70 -31.91
CA ASN A 9 -9.39 1.69 -31.84
C ASN A 9 -10.76 1.09 -32.14
N ALA A 10 -10.87 0.21 -33.15
CA ALA A 10 -12.10 -0.50 -33.45
C ALA A 10 -12.52 -1.43 -32.30
N ARG A 11 -11.56 -2.13 -31.68
CA ARG A 11 -11.82 -2.96 -30.49
C ARG A 11 -12.30 -2.12 -29.30
N LEU A 12 -11.65 -1.00 -29.01
CA LEU A 12 -12.06 -0.10 -27.92
C LEU A 12 -13.45 0.50 -28.18
N GLY A 13 -13.74 0.89 -29.42
CA GLY A 13 -15.06 1.36 -29.83
C GLY A 13 -16.15 0.29 -29.61
N MET A 14 -15.87 -0.95 -30.01
CA MET A 14 -16.77 -2.08 -29.78
C MET A 14 -17.01 -2.35 -28.28
N VAL A 15 -15.95 -2.36 -27.46
CA VAL A 15 -16.07 -2.51 -26.00
C VAL A 15 -16.90 -1.38 -25.40
N LYS A 16 -16.69 -0.14 -25.85
CA LYS A 16 -17.46 1.03 -25.38
C LYS A 16 -18.95 0.87 -25.69
N THR A 17 -19.29 0.47 -26.90
CA THR A 17 -20.69 0.26 -27.31
C THR A 17 -21.33 -0.89 -26.53
N LEU A 18 -20.70 -2.07 -26.52
CA LEU A 18 -21.25 -3.25 -25.83
C LEU A 18 -21.39 -3.02 -24.32
N SER A 19 -20.41 -2.36 -23.69
CA SER A 19 -20.47 -2.05 -22.27
C SER A 19 -21.49 -0.95 -21.94
N ALA A 20 -21.92 -0.13 -22.90
CA ALA A 20 -23.03 0.81 -22.71
C ALA A 20 -24.40 0.10 -22.76
N VAL A 21 -24.53 -0.94 -23.60
CA VAL A 21 -25.74 -1.76 -23.73
C VAL A 21 -25.88 -2.74 -22.55
N PHE A 22 -24.77 -3.38 -22.14
CA PHE A 22 -24.75 -4.40 -21.08
C PHE A 22 -23.89 -3.97 -19.86
N PRO A 23 -24.20 -2.84 -19.20
CA PRO A 23 -23.31 -2.26 -18.20
C PRO A 23 -23.14 -3.13 -16.95
N GLY A 24 -24.15 -3.92 -16.55
CA GLY A 24 -24.05 -4.83 -15.41
C GLY A 24 -23.02 -5.94 -15.64
N TYR A 25 -23.07 -6.58 -16.82
CA TYR A 25 -22.13 -7.65 -17.19
C TYR A 25 -20.68 -7.13 -17.27
N PHE A 26 -20.45 -6.02 -17.99
CA PHE A 26 -19.11 -5.43 -18.12
C PHE A 26 -18.60 -4.84 -16.80
N GLY A 27 -19.51 -4.33 -15.96
CA GLY A 27 -19.17 -3.87 -14.61
C GLY A 27 -18.68 -5.01 -13.72
N ALA A 28 -19.43 -6.11 -13.65
CA ALA A 28 -19.05 -7.29 -12.89
C ALA A 28 -17.73 -7.91 -13.39
N LEU A 29 -17.55 -7.98 -14.71
CA LEU A 29 -16.31 -8.45 -15.33
C LEU A 29 -15.12 -7.56 -14.95
N GLY A 30 -15.29 -6.23 -15.06
CA GLY A 30 -14.26 -5.26 -14.68
C GLY A 30 -13.85 -5.37 -13.21
N ALA A 31 -14.83 -5.49 -12.30
CA ALA A 31 -14.58 -5.62 -10.87
C ALA A 31 -13.84 -6.92 -10.55
N ARG A 32 -14.24 -8.03 -11.16
CA ARG A 32 -13.59 -9.33 -11.02
C ARG A 32 -12.16 -9.31 -11.54
N GLN A 33 -11.90 -8.65 -12.66
CA GLN A 33 -10.55 -8.51 -13.21
C GLN A 33 -9.67 -7.62 -12.34
N PHE A 34 -10.25 -6.59 -11.71
CA PHE A 34 -9.51 -5.66 -10.86
C PHE A 34 -8.90 -6.32 -9.62
N VAL A 35 -9.56 -7.36 -9.07
CA VAL A 35 -9.09 -8.07 -7.87
C VAL A 35 -8.38 -9.39 -8.18
N ARG A 36 -8.27 -9.79 -9.45
CA ARG A 36 -7.66 -11.06 -9.86
C ARG A 36 -6.34 -10.84 -10.58
N PRO A 37 -5.19 -11.12 -9.93
CA PRO A 37 -3.92 -11.08 -10.63
C PRO A 37 -3.89 -12.17 -11.71
N ARG A 38 -3.16 -11.92 -12.80
CA ARG A 38 -2.89 -12.93 -13.81
C ARG A 38 -2.06 -14.05 -13.20
N GLN A 39 -2.63 -15.26 -13.19
CA GLN A 39 -1.87 -16.43 -12.80
C GLN A 39 -0.89 -16.79 -13.92
N ARG A 40 0.41 -16.63 -13.65
CA ARG A 40 1.45 -17.19 -14.52
C ARG A 40 1.48 -18.71 -14.31
N PRO A 41 1.61 -19.53 -15.37
CA PRO A 41 1.75 -20.97 -15.21
C PRO A 41 2.92 -21.28 -14.26
N ARG A 42 2.68 -22.08 -13.22
CA ARG A 42 3.70 -22.52 -12.24
C ARG A 42 4.88 -23.25 -12.88
N GLN A 43 4.79 -23.64 -14.16
CA GLN A 43 5.58 -24.70 -14.77
C GLN A 43 6.81 -24.24 -15.58
N ARG A 44 7.22 -22.97 -15.54
CA ARG A 44 8.55 -22.60 -16.06
C ARG A 44 9.27 -21.65 -15.09
N PRO A 45 10.34 -22.11 -14.41
CA PRO A 45 11.21 -21.21 -13.65
C PRO A 45 11.99 -20.38 -14.67
N GLN A 46 11.42 -19.26 -15.11
CA GLN A 46 12.27 -18.19 -15.63
C GLN A 46 12.97 -17.58 -14.41
N PRO A 47 14.31 -17.40 -14.46
CA PRO A 47 15.01 -16.75 -13.37
C PRO A 47 14.40 -15.37 -13.17
N ARG A 48 13.79 -15.18 -12.01
CA ARG A 48 13.22 -13.88 -11.65
C ARG A 48 14.37 -12.94 -11.34
N HIS A 49 14.15 -11.66 -11.64
CA HIS A 49 15.08 -10.60 -11.27
C HIS A 49 15.33 -10.66 -9.77
N TRP A 50 16.59 -10.59 -9.34
CA TRP A 50 17.03 -10.74 -7.94
C TRP A 50 16.67 -12.04 -7.23
N HIS A 51 16.46 -13.16 -7.93
CA HIS A 51 16.18 -14.44 -7.26
C HIS A 51 17.22 -14.81 -6.18
N GLN A 52 18.51 -14.56 -6.45
CA GLN A 52 19.61 -14.83 -5.50
C GLN A 52 19.60 -13.92 -4.27
N ALA A 53 18.88 -12.79 -4.29
CA ALA A 53 18.85 -11.88 -3.15
C ALA A 53 18.24 -12.54 -1.90
N PHE A 54 17.42 -13.57 -2.07
CA PHE A 54 16.78 -14.31 -0.99
C PHE A 54 17.46 -15.66 -0.69
N ASP A 55 18.65 -15.90 -1.24
CA ASP A 55 19.41 -17.11 -0.91
C ASP A 55 19.74 -17.13 0.59
N GLY A 56 19.53 -18.29 1.22
CA GLY A 56 19.75 -18.47 2.66
C GLY A 56 18.72 -17.80 3.57
N PHE A 57 17.59 -17.33 3.04
CA PHE A 57 16.45 -16.92 3.88
C PHE A 57 15.72 -18.14 4.43
N GLU A 58 15.31 -18.07 5.69
CA GLU A 58 14.36 -19.02 6.26
C GLU A 58 12.98 -18.76 5.64
N ARG A 59 12.29 -19.82 5.20
CA ARG A 59 10.93 -19.72 4.65
C ARG A 59 9.92 -20.31 5.62
N LEU A 60 9.02 -19.47 6.10
CA LEU A 60 7.86 -19.83 6.91
C LEU A 60 6.58 -19.67 6.09
N THR A 61 5.46 -20.16 6.63
CA THR A 61 4.13 -19.94 6.05
C THR A 61 3.18 -19.57 7.17
N GLU A 62 2.50 -18.44 7.00
CA GLU A 62 1.48 -17.95 7.93
C GLU A 62 0.09 -18.14 7.33
N SER A 63 -0.85 -18.60 8.16
CA SER A 63 -2.25 -18.76 7.77
C SER A 63 -3.05 -17.48 8.03
N LEU A 64 -3.87 -17.10 7.06
CA LEU A 64 -4.90 -16.06 7.18
C LEU A 64 -6.22 -16.61 6.64
N GLY A 65 -7.06 -17.12 7.53
CA GLY A 65 -8.22 -17.93 7.13
C GLY A 65 -7.74 -19.13 6.29
N GLU A 66 -8.28 -19.26 5.08
CA GLU A 66 -7.87 -20.30 4.12
C GLU A 66 -6.60 -19.94 3.33
N GLN A 67 -6.09 -18.72 3.46
CA GLN A 67 -4.91 -18.28 2.72
C GLN A 67 -3.62 -18.71 3.40
N GLN A 68 -2.66 -19.17 2.60
CA GLN A 68 -1.29 -19.51 2.98
C GLN A 68 -0.36 -18.41 2.46
N ILE A 69 0.26 -17.68 3.37
CA ILE A 69 1.11 -16.52 3.09
C ILE A 69 2.57 -16.91 3.38
N PRO A 70 3.41 -17.11 2.35
CA PRO A 70 4.81 -17.42 2.55
C PRO A 70 5.55 -16.18 3.05
N LEU A 71 6.49 -16.41 3.96
CA LEU A 71 7.30 -15.39 4.63
C LEU A 71 8.76 -15.80 4.55
N TRP A 72 9.61 -14.90 4.08
CA TRP A 72 11.06 -15.06 4.06
C TRP A 72 11.68 -14.15 5.10
N THR A 73 12.54 -14.68 5.95
CA THR A 73 13.28 -13.91 6.96
C THR A 73 14.78 -14.20 6.92
N ARG A 74 15.61 -13.17 7.13
CA ARG A 74 17.06 -13.30 7.33
C ARG A 74 17.60 -12.11 8.11
N GLY A 75 18.71 -12.34 8.81
CA GLY A 75 19.39 -11.32 9.60
C GLY A 75 18.84 -11.23 11.02
N GLN A 76 19.48 -10.40 11.83
CA GLN A 76 19.16 -10.17 13.23
C GLN A 76 19.20 -8.67 13.46
N GLY A 77 18.20 -8.11 14.14
CA GLY A 77 18.12 -6.67 14.38
C GLY A 77 16.70 -6.12 14.19
N PRO A 78 16.55 -4.79 14.04
CA PRO A 78 15.24 -4.19 13.81
C PRO A 78 14.61 -4.70 12.50
N VAL A 79 13.34 -5.07 12.54
CA VAL A 79 12.67 -5.74 11.40
C VAL A 79 12.25 -4.73 10.33
N VAL A 80 12.63 -4.99 9.09
CA VAL A 80 12.17 -4.27 7.90
C VAL A 80 11.37 -5.22 7.01
N LEU A 81 10.08 -4.93 6.85
CA LEU A 81 9.18 -5.69 6.00
C LEU A 81 9.15 -5.11 4.57
N LEU A 82 9.46 -5.95 3.58
CA LEU A 82 9.40 -5.64 2.16
C LEU A 82 8.06 -6.13 1.58
N VAL A 83 7.33 -5.24 0.91
CA VAL A 83 5.99 -5.53 0.34
C VAL A 83 5.96 -5.19 -1.15
N HIS A 84 5.73 -6.19 -1.99
CA HIS A 84 5.75 -6.05 -3.45
C HIS A 84 4.44 -5.47 -4.03
N GLY A 85 4.49 -5.08 -5.31
CA GLY A 85 3.34 -4.56 -6.06
C GLY A 85 2.47 -5.62 -6.75
N TRP A 86 1.49 -5.18 -7.55
CA TRP A 86 0.55 -6.06 -8.26
C TRP A 86 1.26 -6.95 -9.29
N GLU A 87 0.86 -8.22 -9.38
CA GLU A 87 1.46 -9.23 -10.27
C GLU A 87 2.99 -9.42 -10.12
N ALA A 88 3.55 -8.99 -8.99
CA ALA A 88 4.93 -9.25 -8.58
C ALA A 88 4.99 -10.34 -7.49
N ASP A 89 6.17 -10.52 -6.90
CA ASP A 89 6.44 -11.37 -5.73
C ASP A 89 7.61 -10.79 -4.92
N HIS A 90 7.98 -11.43 -3.82
CA HIS A 90 9.07 -11.00 -2.92
C HIS A 90 10.37 -10.67 -3.65
N TYR A 91 10.71 -11.40 -4.72
CA TYR A 91 11.92 -11.12 -5.51
C TYR A 91 11.95 -9.71 -6.10
N ALA A 92 10.81 -9.11 -6.41
CA ALA A 92 10.74 -7.73 -6.91
C ALA A 92 11.29 -6.69 -5.92
N MET A 93 11.44 -7.04 -4.63
CA MET A 93 12.02 -6.17 -3.61
C MET A 93 13.52 -6.42 -3.38
N GLY A 94 14.14 -7.31 -4.16
CA GLY A 94 15.51 -7.79 -3.95
C GLY A 94 16.59 -6.72 -3.91
N GLY A 95 16.39 -5.57 -4.58
CA GLY A 95 17.33 -4.44 -4.53
C GLY A 95 17.56 -3.86 -3.12
N PHE A 96 16.62 -4.04 -2.20
CA PHE A 96 16.76 -3.59 -0.81
C PHE A 96 17.41 -4.62 0.10
N VAL A 97 17.50 -5.89 -0.30
CA VAL A 97 17.85 -6.99 0.61
C VAL A 97 19.28 -6.85 1.14
N GLN A 98 20.29 -6.88 0.25
CA GLN A 98 21.68 -6.82 0.68
C GLN A 98 22.00 -5.51 1.44
N PRO A 99 21.59 -4.31 0.96
CA PRO A 99 21.81 -3.07 1.70
C PRO A 99 21.23 -3.07 3.13
N LEU A 100 20.07 -3.71 3.34
CA LEU A 100 19.46 -3.83 4.66
C LEU A 100 20.23 -4.82 5.55
N LEU A 101 20.61 -5.98 5.02
CA LEU A 101 21.39 -6.99 5.75
C LEU A 101 22.77 -6.43 6.16
N ASP A 102 23.47 -5.74 5.26
CA ASP A 102 24.76 -5.10 5.54
C ASP A 102 24.66 -4.02 6.63
N ALA A 103 23.49 -3.39 6.75
CA ALA A 103 23.20 -2.40 7.78
C ALA A 103 22.72 -3.02 9.11
N GLY A 104 22.69 -4.35 9.24
CA GLY A 104 22.31 -5.05 10.47
C GLY A 104 20.80 -5.06 10.75
N TYR A 105 19.96 -4.92 9.72
CA TYR A 105 18.52 -5.13 9.86
C TYR A 105 18.16 -6.61 9.71
N GLN A 106 17.08 -7.02 10.36
CA GLN A 106 16.38 -8.24 9.98
C GLN A 106 15.46 -7.91 8.78
N VAL A 107 15.65 -8.59 7.66
CA VAL A 107 14.84 -8.42 6.46
C VAL A 107 13.75 -9.47 6.44
N ALA A 108 12.51 -9.03 6.26
CA ALA A 108 11.36 -9.89 6.04
C ALA A 108 10.70 -9.54 4.71
N ALA A 109 10.19 -10.52 3.97
CA ALA A 109 9.37 -10.31 2.79
C ALA A 109 8.25 -11.34 2.73
N LEU A 110 7.12 -10.96 2.13
CA LEU A 110 5.98 -11.84 1.90
C LEU A 110 5.60 -11.86 0.43
N ASP A 111 4.92 -12.92 0.01
CA ASP A 111 4.08 -12.85 -1.19
C ASP A 111 2.65 -12.52 -0.77
N LEU A 112 2.08 -11.49 -1.39
CA LEU A 112 0.71 -11.06 -1.15
C LEU A 112 -0.30 -12.13 -1.62
N PRO A 113 -1.50 -12.21 -1.01
CA PRO A 113 -2.56 -13.13 -1.45
C PRO A 113 -2.77 -13.17 -2.97
N ALA A 114 -2.88 -14.37 -3.53
CA ALA A 114 -2.96 -14.67 -4.96
C ALA A 114 -1.73 -14.28 -5.82
N HIS A 115 -0.61 -13.87 -5.21
CA HIS A 115 0.64 -13.53 -5.87
C HIS A 115 1.77 -14.50 -5.48
N GLY A 116 2.82 -14.55 -6.31
CA GLY A 116 4.01 -15.37 -6.03
C GLY A 116 3.68 -16.82 -5.68
N LEU A 117 4.10 -17.25 -4.49
CA LEU A 117 3.83 -18.54 -3.88
C LEU A 117 2.65 -18.54 -2.90
N ALA A 118 2.02 -17.39 -2.63
CA ALA A 118 0.84 -17.31 -1.81
C ALA A 118 -0.35 -18.02 -2.46
N SER A 119 -1.24 -18.59 -1.65
CA SER A 119 -2.47 -19.20 -2.16
C SER A 119 -3.50 -18.16 -2.59
N GLY A 120 -4.61 -18.65 -3.13
CA GLY A 120 -5.75 -17.82 -3.50
C GLY A 120 -5.81 -17.47 -4.98
N ARG A 121 -6.90 -16.82 -5.37
CA ARG A 121 -7.18 -16.40 -6.76
C ARG A 121 -7.49 -14.91 -6.87
N GLU A 122 -7.78 -14.27 -5.75
CA GLU A 122 -8.14 -12.86 -5.66
C GLU A 122 -7.30 -12.20 -4.56
N GLY A 123 -6.94 -10.94 -4.79
CA GLY A 123 -6.20 -10.10 -3.84
C GLY A 123 -6.87 -8.75 -3.69
N PRO A 124 -8.13 -8.66 -3.22
CA PRO A 124 -8.76 -7.39 -2.91
C PRO A 124 -7.95 -6.64 -1.83
N LEU A 125 -7.89 -5.31 -1.91
CA LEU A 125 -7.04 -4.49 -1.04
C LEU A 125 -7.16 -4.81 0.47
N PRO A 126 -8.37 -5.03 1.04
CA PRO A 126 -8.53 -5.48 2.43
C PRO A 126 -7.81 -6.78 2.75
N LEU A 127 -7.88 -7.79 1.87
CA LEU A 127 -7.22 -9.08 2.08
C LEU A 127 -5.69 -8.92 2.04
N LEU A 128 -5.18 -8.09 1.13
CA LEU A 128 -3.76 -7.75 1.07
C LEU A 128 -3.30 -7.08 2.36
N ALA A 129 -4.06 -6.10 2.86
CA ALA A 129 -3.75 -5.39 4.11
C ALA A 129 -3.80 -6.30 5.34
N GLN A 130 -4.78 -7.20 5.42
CA GLN A 130 -4.87 -8.21 6.48
C GLN A 130 -3.67 -9.17 6.45
N ALA A 131 -3.21 -9.61 5.27
CA ALA A 131 -2.03 -10.46 5.14
C ALA A 131 -0.77 -9.74 5.63
N ILE A 132 -0.58 -8.48 5.26
CA ILE A 132 0.54 -7.67 5.74
C ILE A 132 0.48 -7.51 7.27
N SER A 133 -0.70 -7.20 7.82
CA SER A 133 -0.88 -7.09 9.27
C SER A 133 -0.57 -8.41 9.99
N ARG A 134 -1.07 -9.54 9.47
CA ARG A 134 -0.81 -10.87 10.02
C ARG A 134 0.69 -11.19 10.08
N ILE A 135 1.42 -10.87 9.00
CA ILE A 135 2.87 -11.02 8.96
C ILE A 135 3.56 -10.06 9.94
N GLY A 136 3.09 -8.82 10.05
CA GLY A 136 3.59 -7.87 11.05
C GLY A 136 3.44 -8.39 12.48
N GLN A 137 2.27 -8.92 12.84
CA GLN A 137 2.02 -9.53 14.15
C GLN A 137 2.96 -10.70 14.45
N ARG A 138 3.27 -11.52 13.43
CA ARG A 138 4.21 -12.63 13.55
C ARG A 138 5.64 -12.17 13.84
N LEU A 139 6.05 -11.07 13.22
CA LEU A 139 7.39 -10.50 13.32
C LEU A 139 7.58 -9.59 14.56
N GLY A 140 6.47 -9.08 15.12
CA GLY A 140 6.48 -8.06 16.16
C GLY A 140 6.60 -6.64 15.60
N PRO A 141 6.83 -5.63 16.46
CA PRO A 141 6.89 -4.22 16.04
C PRO A 141 7.92 -3.98 14.95
N LEU A 142 7.48 -3.44 13.81
CA LEU A 142 8.36 -3.24 12.67
C LEU A 142 9.16 -1.93 12.82
N HIS A 143 10.44 -1.99 12.51
CA HIS A 143 11.24 -0.77 12.36
C HIS A 143 10.83 0.01 11.12
N ALA A 144 10.54 -0.70 10.03
CA ALA A 144 10.05 -0.10 8.81
C ALA A 144 9.24 -1.07 7.95
N VAL A 145 8.36 -0.50 7.14
CA VAL A 145 7.75 -1.15 5.98
C VAL A 145 8.24 -0.42 4.73
N ILE A 146 8.80 -1.15 3.76
CA ILE A 146 9.16 -0.64 2.43
C ILE A 146 8.24 -1.32 1.43
N ALA A 147 7.35 -0.54 0.81
CA ALA A 147 6.25 -1.07 0.04
C ALA A 147 6.12 -0.41 -1.32
N HIS A 148 5.90 -1.23 -2.35
CA HIS A 148 5.78 -0.81 -3.74
C HIS A 148 4.32 -0.79 -4.21
N SER A 149 3.93 0.27 -4.91
CA SER A 149 2.68 0.34 -5.66
C SER A 149 1.45 -0.05 -4.81
N ILE A 150 0.65 -1.03 -5.24
CA ILE A 150 -0.49 -1.55 -4.48
C ILE A 150 -0.09 -2.07 -3.09
N GLY A 151 1.11 -2.64 -2.94
CA GLY A 151 1.65 -3.04 -1.66
C GLY A 151 1.78 -1.86 -0.71
N GLY A 152 2.14 -0.69 -1.24
CA GLY A 152 2.16 0.57 -0.48
C GLY A 152 0.77 0.98 0.02
N ALA A 153 -0.24 0.92 -0.85
CA ALA A 153 -1.62 1.22 -0.46
C ALA A 153 -2.15 0.20 0.58
N SER A 154 -1.84 -1.08 0.40
CA SER A 154 -2.20 -2.15 1.33
C SER A 154 -1.48 -2.01 2.67
N SER A 155 -0.21 -1.61 2.70
CA SER A 155 0.53 -1.35 3.93
C SER A 155 -0.05 -0.16 4.70
N ALA A 156 -0.39 0.94 4.01
CA ALA A 156 -1.02 2.09 4.64
C ALA A 156 -2.39 1.69 5.26
N LEU A 157 -3.20 0.95 4.52
CA LEU A 157 -4.47 0.40 5.02
C LEU A 157 -4.26 -0.57 6.19
N ALA A 158 -3.22 -1.41 6.15
CA ALA A 158 -2.88 -2.33 7.23
C ALA A 158 -2.58 -1.59 8.55
N MET A 159 -1.85 -0.48 8.47
CA MET A 159 -1.56 0.36 9.63
C MET A 159 -2.81 1.07 10.14
N GLN A 160 -3.63 1.61 9.24
CA GLN A 160 -4.83 2.38 9.60
C GLN A 160 -5.97 1.51 10.16
N ALA A 161 -6.22 0.34 9.57
CA ALA A 161 -7.45 -0.44 9.83
C ALA A 161 -7.20 -1.83 10.43
N TYR A 162 -5.97 -2.34 10.38
CA TYR A 162 -5.66 -3.72 10.79
C TYR A 162 -4.55 -3.82 11.84
N GLY A 163 -4.15 -2.71 12.47
CA GLY A 163 -3.23 -2.71 13.60
C GLY A 163 -1.79 -3.06 13.26
N LEU A 164 -1.35 -2.89 12.01
CA LEU A 164 0.07 -3.02 11.67
C LEU A 164 0.86 -1.89 12.33
N GLU A 165 1.79 -2.23 13.22
CA GLU A 165 2.67 -1.26 13.84
C GLU A 165 4.00 -1.16 13.10
N SER A 166 4.36 0.06 12.67
CA SER A 166 5.68 0.34 12.12
C SER A 166 6.14 1.74 12.46
N ARG A 167 7.43 1.91 12.78
CA ARG A 167 8.01 3.23 13.04
C ARG A 167 8.21 4.06 11.76
N ARG A 168 8.35 3.39 10.61
CA ARG A 168 8.64 4.02 9.32
C ARG A 168 7.86 3.36 8.20
N LEU A 169 7.31 4.17 7.31
CA LEU A 169 6.62 3.71 6.10
C LEU A 169 7.28 4.35 4.88
N VAL A 170 7.80 3.53 3.98
CA VAL A 170 8.35 3.97 2.69
C VAL A 170 7.40 3.49 1.59
N LEU A 171 6.80 4.43 0.88
CA LEU A 171 5.90 4.17 -0.23
C LEU A 171 6.59 4.51 -1.55
N ILE A 172 6.80 3.50 -2.40
CA ILE A 172 7.44 3.66 -3.70
C ILE A 172 6.38 3.46 -4.78
N GLY A 173 6.05 4.49 -5.56
CA GLY A 173 5.09 4.36 -6.67
C GLY A 173 3.64 4.09 -6.22
N ALA A 174 3.27 4.42 -4.99
CA ALA A 174 1.96 4.06 -4.43
C ALA A 174 0.80 4.89 -5.04
N PRO A 175 -0.32 4.26 -5.45
CA PRO A 175 -1.51 5.00 -5.86
C PRO A 175 -2.13 5.73 -4.66
N HIS A 176 -2.96 6.74 -4.92
CA HIS A 176 -3.65 7.49 -3.86
C HIS A 176 -5.03 6.93 -3.53
N ALA A 177 -5.74 6.34 -4.51
CA ALA A 177 -7.10 5.84 -4.32
C ALA A 177 -7.42 4.65 -5.25
N VAL A 178 -8.07 3.62 -4.70
CA VAL A 178 -8.55 2.47 -5.48
C VAL A 178 -9.54 2.89 -6.57
N ARG A 179 -10.47 3.79 -6.24
CA ARG A 179 -11.47 4.32 -7.17
C ARG A 179 -10.79 4.93 -8.40
N TYR A 180 -9.82 5.81 -8.19
CA TYR A 180 -9.12 6.48 -9.28
C TYR A 180 -8.42 5.48 -10.20
N GLN A 181 -7.69 4.52 -9.63
CA GLN A 181 -6.98 3.50 -10.41
C GLN A 181 -7.95 2.62 -11.21
N ALA A 182 -9.06 2.19 -10.60
CA ALA A 182 -10.06 1.38 -11.26
C ALA A 182 -10.70 2.11 -12.44
N GLN A 183 -11.11 3.37 -12.23
CA GLN A 183 -11.67 4.19 -13.30
C GLN A 183 -10.67 4.41 -14.44
N ALA A 184 -9.40 4.70 -14.14
CA ALA A 184 -8.36 4.89 -15.15
C ALA A 184 -8.15 3.62 -16.00
N LEU A 185 -8.05 2.45 -15.36
CA LEU A 185 -7.92 1.16 -16.04
C LEU A 185 -9.15 0.82 -16.88
N ALA A 186 -10.36 1.11 -16.38
CA ALA A 186 -11.60 0.85 -17.11
C ALA A 186 -11.73 1.75 -18.36
N ARG A 187 -11.40 3.04 -18.24
CA ARG A 187 -11.37 3.98 -19.37
C ARG A 187 -10.35 3.56 -20.41
N MET A 188 -9.15 3.15 -19.99
CA MET A 188 -8.10 2.65 -20.89
C MET A 188 -8.54 1.39 -21.66
N GLN A 189 -9.38 0.56 -21.05
CA GLN A 189 -9.98 -0.63 -21.68
C GLN A 189 -11.22 -0.32 -22.52
N GLY A 190 -11.64 0.95 -22.59
CA GLY A 190 -12.77 1.41 -23.39
C GLY A 190 -14.13 1.17 -22.76
N LEU A 191 -14.22 0.92 -21.45
CA LEU A 191 -15.52 0.78 -20.79
C LEU A 191 -16.31 2.10 -20.86
N SER A 192 -17.62 1.98 -21.10
CA SER A 192 -18.54 3.11 -21.01
C SER A 192 -18.68 3.61 -19.57
N GLN A 193 -19.09 4.87 -19.39
CA GLN A 193 -19.32 5.41 -18.05
C GLN A 193 -20.39 4.62 -17.29
N ARG A 194 -21.41 4.08 -17.99
CA ARG A 194 -22.43 3.21 -17.38
C ARG A 194 -21.82 1.93 -16.81
N ALA A 195 -20.89 1.30 -17.55
CA ALA A 195 -20.19 0.11 -17.08
C ALA A 195 -19.21 0.42 -15.94
N ILE A 196 -18.53 1.57 -15.99
CA ILE A 196 -17.65 2.03 -14.90
C ILE A 196 -18.44 2.20 -13.60
N ASN A 197 -19.60 2.85 -13.65
CA ASN A 197 -20.45 3.01 -12.46
C ASN A 197 -20.89 1.66 -11.88
N ARG A 198 -21.24 0.69 -12.74
CA ARG A 198 -21.57 -0.68 -12.31
C ARG A 198 -20.36 -1.42 -11.75
N MET A 199 -19.19 -1.23 -12.35
CA MET A 199 -17.93 -1.79 -11.88
C MET A 199 -17.63 -1.33 -10.45
N GLU A 200 -17.77 -0.04 -10.16
CA GLU A 200 -17.57 0.49 -8.81
C GLU A 200 -18.57 -0.09 -7.81
N GLN A 201 -19.85 -0.24 -8.19
CA GLN A 201 -20.85 -0.90 -7.35
C GLN A 201 -20.43 -2.33 -6.99
N HIS A 202 -19.99 -3.11 -7.96
CA HIS A 202 -19.49 -4.47 -7.73
C HIS A 202 -18.19 -4.50 -6.92
N MET A 203 -17.28 -3.54 -7.14
CA MET A 203 -16.07 -3.45 -6.34
C MET A 203 -16.38 -3.17 -4.87
N GLN A 204 -17.34 -2.29 -4.55
CA GLN A 204 -17.74 -2.06 -3.17
C GLN A 204 -18.28 -3.32 -2.49
N GLN A 205 -19.02 -4.15 -3.23
CA GLN A 205 -19.48 -5.46 -2.74
C GLN A 205 -18.31 -6.41 -2.47
N VAL A 206 -17.34 -6.50 -3.38
CA VAL A 206 -16.16 -7.37 -3.25
C VAL A 206 -15.21 -6.91 -2.13
N LEU A 207 -15.04 -5.60 -1.98
CA LEU A 207 -14.17 -5.02 -0.95
C LEU A 207 -14.87 -4.92 0.41
N GLY A 208 -16.18 -5.11 0.47
CA GLY A 208 -16.98 -5.03 1.70
C GLY A 208 -17.13 -3.62 2.27
N ALA A 209 -16.74 -2.58 1.52
CA ALA A 209 -16.81 -1.20 1.96
C ALA A 209 -16.88 -0.19 0.79
N PRO A 210 -17.33 1.04 1.04
CA PRO A 210 -17.24 2.15 0.09
C PRO A 210 -15.79 2.39 -0.40
N LEU A 211 -15.63 2.75 -1.68
CA LEU A 211 -14.28 2.87 -2.27
C LEU A 211 -13.43 4.03 -1.69
N ASP A 212 -14.08 5.05 -1.14
CA ASP A 212 -13.46 6.19 -0.43
C ASP A 212 -12.82 5.80 0.91
N GLN A 213 -13.06 4.58 1.38
CA GLN A 213 -12.31 4.03 2.52
C GLN A 213 -10.94 3.49 2.11
N PHE A 214 -10.69 3.32 0.80
CA PHE A 214 -9.44 2.78 0.26
C PHE A 214 -8.59 3.88 -0.38
N GLU A 215 -8.28 4.88 0.42
CA GLU A 215 -7.48 6.05 0.06
C GLU A 215 -6.23 6.12 0.94
N VAL A 216 -5.06 6.16 0.28
CA VAL A 216 -3.77 6.30 0.97
C VAL A 216 -3.68 7.63 1.72
N PRO A 217 -4.14 8.78 1.20
CA PRO A 217 -4.12 10.02 1.96
C PRO A 217 -4.86 9.92 3.30
N ARG A 218 -6.04 9.27 3.30
CA ARG A 218 -6.84 9.01 4.49
C ARG A 218 -6.10 8.12 5.49
N ALA A 219 -5.43 7.08 5.02
CA ALA A 219 -4.63 6.22 5.88
C ALA A 219 -3.46 6.99 6.50
N LEU A 220 -2.70 7.75 5.70
CA LEU A 220 -1.53 8.51 6.14
C LEU A 220 -1.87 9.61 7.16
N ALA A 221 -3.04 10.25 7.05
CA ALA A 221 -3.47 11.28 7.99
C ALA A 221 -3.57 10.79 9.44
N GLY A 222 -3.81 9.49 9.66
CA GLY A 222 -3.88 8.88 10.98
C GLY A 222 -2.53 8.38 11.55
N LEU A 223 -1.43 8.48 10.79
CA LEU A 223 -0.14 7.88 11.16
C LEU A 223 0.83 8.87 11.82
N GLU A 224 0.36 9.64 12.80
CA GLU A 224 1.13 10.74 13.42
C GLU A 224 2.48 10.31 14.03
N GLN A 225 2.58 9.07 14.50
CA GLN A 225 3.81 8.52 15.11
C GLN A 225 4.72 7.80 14.11
N THR A 226 4.30 7.66 12.85
CA THR A 226 5.06 6.99 11.81
C THR A 226 5.80 8.01 10.97
N ALA A 227 7.11 7.86 10.80
CA ALA A 227 7.81 8.68 9.82
C ALA A 227 7.51 8.11 8.42
N VAL A 228 7.06 8.96 7.50
CA VAL A 228 6.69 8.55 6.14
C VAL A 228 7.71 9.07 5.13
N MET A 229 8.07 8.23 4.16
CA MET A 229 8.83 8.62 2.98
C MET A 229 8.06 8.21 1.71
N LEU A 230 7.93 9.15 0.77
CA LEU A 230 7.31 8.91 -0.54
C LEU A 230 8.39 8.97 -1.62
N VAL A 231 8.45 7.96 -2.48
CA VAL A 231 9.34 7.89 -3.63
C VAL A 231 8.50 7.71 -4.89
N HIS A 232 8.70 8.54 -5.91
CA HIS A 232 7.92 8.43 -7.14
C HIS A 232 8.71 8.97 -8.35
N ALA A 233 8.59 8.30 -9.49
CA ALA A 233 9.15 8.79 -10.75
C ALA A 233 8.10 9.57 -11.54
N LYS A 234 8.44 10.76 -12.05
CA LYS A 234 7.49 11.62 -12.76
C LYS A 234 6.99 11.00 -14.07
N ASP A 235 7.80 10.15 -14.69
CA ASP A 235 7.50 9.39 -15.91
C ASP A 235 6.81 8.03 -15.63
N ASP A 236 6.32 7.77 -14.41
CA ASP A 236 5.60 6.54 -14.08
C ASP A 236 4.34 6.37 -14.95
N PRO A 237 4.31 5.36 -15.86
CA PRO A 237 3.21 5.18 -16.80
C PRO A 237 2.01 4.46 -16.16
N VAL A 238 2.15 3.95 -14.93
CA VAL A 238 1.14 3.16 -14.22
C VAL A 238 0.41 4.01 -13.20
N VAL A 239 1.17 4.77 -12.40
CA VAL A 239 0.65 5.65 -11.36
C VAL A 239 1.18 7.06 -11.58
N PRO A 240 0.34 8.03 -11.97
CA PRO A 240 0.82 9.38 -12.23
C PRO A 240 1.36 10.05 -10.96
N ILE A 241 2.33 10.95 -11.11
CA ILE A 241 2.94 11.71 -10.00
C ILE A 241 1.92 12.46 -9.13
N SER A 242 0.76 12.83 -9.69
CA SER A 242 -0.34 13.46 -8.95
C SER A 242 -0.86 12.60 -7.80
N ALA A 243 -0.75 11.27 -7.90
CA ALA A 243 -1.08 10.37 -6.80
C ALA A 243 -0.12 10.55 -5.62
N ALA A 244 1.19 10.65 -5.89
CA ALA A 244 2.19 10.86 -4.84
C ALA A 244 2.07 12.25 -4.22
N GLN A 245 1.72 13.27 -5.02
CA GLN A 245 1.43 14.61 -4.53
C GLN A 245 0.19 14.64 -3.62
N ALA A 246 -0.89 13.92 -3.98
CA ALA A 246 -2.07 13.77 -3.13
C ALA A 246 -1.73 13.06 -1.81
N ASN A 247 -0.91 12.00 -1.85
CA ASN A 247 -0.41 11.32 -0.65
C ASN A 247 0.48 12.24 0.22
N ALA A 248 1.27 13.10 -0.40
CA ALA A 248 2.14 14.03 0.30
C ALA A 248 1.36 15.14 1.01
N ALA A 249 0.19 15.53 0.48
CA ALA A 249 -0.63 16.61 1.04
C ALA A 249 -1.35 16.23 2.35
N SER A 250 -1.44 14.94 2.70
CA SER A 250 -2.17 14.47 3.88
C SER A 250 -1.30 14.19 5.10
N CYS A 251 0.01 14.35 4.99
CA CYS A 251 0.97 14.17 6.09
C CYS A 251 2.21 15.07 5.87
N SER A 252 3.23 14.91 6.70
CA SER A 252 4.52 15.61 6.54
C SER A 252 5.64 14.62 6.17
N PRO A 253 5.63 14.02 4.95
CA PRO A 253 6.58 12.99 4.60
C PRO A 253 7.91 13.58 4.14
N LYS A 254 8.97 12.77 4.18
CA LYS A 254 10.12 12.98 3.29
C LYS A 254 9.71 12.59 1.88
N THR A 255 10.12 13.35 0.87
CA THR A 255 9.78 13.06 -0.53
C THR A 255 11.03 12.91 -1.38
N LEU A 256 10.98 12.01 -2.35
CA LEU A 256 11.99 11.84 -3.38
C LEU A 256 11.28 11.67 -4.74
N TRP A 257 11.30 12.74 -5.53
CA TRP A 257 10.74 12.75 -6.88
C TRP A 257 11.86 12.56 -7.90
N LEU A 258 11.78 11.48 -8.67
CA LEU A 258 12.73 11.19 -9.73
C LEU A 258 12.20 11.77 -11.05
N GLU A 259 13.05 12.39 -11.85
CA GLU A 259 12.64 12.85 -13.20
C GLU A 259 12.27 11.66 -14.09
N ASN A 260 13.06 10.58 -14.02
CA ASN A 260 12.87 9.37 -14.80
C ASN A 260 13.06 8.11 -13.95
N GLY A 261 12.38 7.03 -14.32
CA GLY A 261 12.48 5.73 -13.65
C GLY A 261 11.29 4.81 -13.90
N GLY A 262 10.17 5.36 -14.36
CA GLY A 262 8.94 4.63 -14.52
C GLY A 262 8.49 3.98 -13.20
N HIS A 263 7.68 2.92 -13.31
CA HIS A 263 7.05 2.31 -12.14
C HIS A 263 7.97 1.42 -11.28
N ASN A 264 8.93 0.72 -11.90
CA ASN A 264 9.66 -0.38 -11.26
C ASN A 264 11.17 -0.13 -11.05
N ARG A 265 11.81 0.71 -11.87
CA ARG A 265 13.25 1.00 -11.74
C ARG A 265 13.64 1.52 -10.35
N PRO A 266 12.80 2.31 -9.64
CA PRO A 266 13.13 2.76 -8.28
C PRO A 266 13.48 1.64 -7.29
N LEU A 267 13.01 0.41 -7.50
CA LEU A 267 13.28 -0.73 -6.61
C LEU A 267 14.74 -1.21 -6.65
N GLY A 268 15.48 -0.86 -7.71
CA GLY A 268 16.90 -1.19 -7.90
C GLY A 268 17.80 0.02 -8.06
N ASP A 269 17.24 1.22 -7.95
CA ASP A 269 17.97 2.46 -8.19
C ASP A 269 18.84 2.82 -6.98
N GLN A 270 20.13 3.03 -7.20
CA GLN A 270 21.10 3.31 -6.13
C GLN A 270 20.83 4.64 -5.40
N VAL A 271 20.26 5.64 -6.07
CA VAL A 271 19.86 6.90 -5.44
C VAL A 271 18.69 6.65 -4.49
N VAL A 272 17.70 5.87 -4.93
CA VAL A 272 16.54 5.51 -4.11
C VAL A 272 16.97 4.67 -2.90
N ILE A 273 17.75 3.60 -3.13
CA ILE A 273 18.23 2.71 -2.06
C ILE A 273 18.99 3.53 -1.01
N ARG A 274 19.95 4.38 -1.41
CA ARG A 274 20.69 5.21 -0.45
C ARG A 274 19.78 6.16 0.33
N ALA A 275 18.83 6.81 -0.33
CA ALA A 275 17.91 7.73 0.33
C ALA A 275 17.01 7.00 1.35
N VAL A 276 16.49 5.83 0.99
CA VAL A 276 15.71 4.97 1.89
C VAL A 276 16.56 4.53 3.08
N MET A 277 17.78 4.02 2.85
CA MET A 277 18.68 3.60 3.93
C MET A 277 19.02 4.76 4.88
N SER A 278 19.24 5.97 4.35
CA SER A 278 19.45 7.18 5.17
C SER A 278 18.21 7.54 5.99
N PHE A 279 17.02 7.38 5.42
CA PHE A 279 15.76 7.62 6.11
C PHE A 279 15.55 6.64 7.27
N LEU A 280 15.89 5.36 7.08
CA LEU A 280 15.77 4.33 8.10
C LEU A 280 16.65 4.59 9.33
N LYS A 281 17.79 5.26 9.17
CA LYS A 281 18.74 5.60 10.23
C LYS A 281 18.36 6.86 11.03
N THR A 282 17.51 7.72 10.49
CA THR A 282 17.16 9.00 11.15
C THR A 282 16.38 8.71 12.43
N SER A 283 16.92 9.02 13.62
CA SER A 283 16.19 8.90 14.88
C SER A 283 14.97 9.83 14.87
N GLN A 284 13.78 9.29 15.15
CA GLN A 284 12.62 10.15 15.41
C GLN A 284 12.93 10.94 16.68
N ARG A 285 13.01 12.27 16.58
CA ARG A 285 12.90 13.13 17.76
C ARG A 285 11.53 12.83 18.36
N ARG A 286 11.49 12.06 19.46
CA ARG A 286 10.33 12.04 20.34
C ARG A 286 10.02 13.49 20.68
N ASN A 287 8.87 14.00 20.27
CA ASN A 287 8.34 15.20 20.88
C ASN A 287 8.11 14.83 22.35
N ARG A 288 9.10 15.16 23.19
CA ARG A 288 8.98 15.12 24.65
C ARG A 288 8.06 16.28 25.01
N TYR A 289 6.76 16.10 24.82
CA TYR A 289 5.84 16.72 25.77
C TYR A 289 6.02 15.93 27.08
N PRO A 290 6.40 16.57 28.18
CA PRO A 290 6.45 15.88 29.46
C PRO A 290 5.06 15.33 29.76
N ALA A 291 4.98 14.02 29.98
CA ALA A 291 3.82 13.39 30.59
C ALA A 291 3.66 13.99 31.98
N GLY A 292 2.87 15.06 32.09
CA GLY A 292 2.84 15.83 33.34
C GLY A 292 2.09 17.15 33.25
N LEU A 293 0.99 17.23 32.53
CA LEU A 293 -0.07 18.21 32.80
C LEU A 293 -1.40 17.47 32.66
N ARG A 294 -1.72 16.67 33.68
CA ARG A 294 -3.11 16.37 33.99
C ARG A 294 -3.74 17.72 34.33
N TYR A 295 -4.54 18.27 33.43
CA TYR A 295 -5.52 19.27 33.81
C TYR A 295 -6.45 18.57 34.82
N HIS A 296 -6.26 18.84 36.11
CA HIS A 296 -7.27 18.56 37.10
C HIS A 296 -8.46 19.47 36.78
N ALA A 297 -9.46 18.92 36.09
CA ALA A 297 -10.80 19.46 36.06
C ALA A 297 -11.40 19.31 37.47
N GLY A 298 -11.05 20.25 38.35
CA GLY A 298 -11.40 20.17 39.76
C GLY A 298 -10.85 21.34 40.56
N GLN A 299 -11.01 22.57 40.06
CA GLN A 299 -10.87 23.79 40.88
C GLN A 299 -11.45 25.06 40.25
N LEU A 300 -12.40 24.93 39.32
CA LEU A 300 -13.14 26.07 38.76
C LEU A 300 -14.52 26.29 39.41
N HIS A 301 -14.88 25.57 40.48
CA HIS A 301 -16.14 25.79 41.20
C HIS A 301 -16.00 26.58 42.52
N GLU A 302 -14.80 26.71 43.11
CA GLU A 302 -14.62 27.45 44.37
C GLU A 302 -14.23 28.94 44.18
N ARG A 303 -13.83 29.35 42.97
CA ARG A 303 -13.55 30.76 42.66
C ARG A 303 -14.75 31.55 42.14
N GLN A 304 -15.88 30.90 41.87
CA GLN A 304 -17.09 31.58 41.42
C GLN A 304 -18.09 31.82 42.57
N GLU A 305 -18.03 31.04 43.66
CA GLU A 305 -18.83 31.31 44.89
C GLU A 305 -18.20 32.33 45.85
N SER A 306 -16.88 32.58 45.77
CA SER A 306 -16.22 33.61 46.59
C SER A 306 -16.39 35.02 46.01
N LEU A 307 -16.72 35.16 44.73
CA LEU A 307 -16.96 36.45 44.08
C LEU A 307 -18.43 36.91 44.15
N THR A 308 -19.39 36.00 44.33
CA THR A 308 -20.81 36.34 44.58
C THR A 308 -21.10 36.68 46.05
N ARG A 309 -20.30 36.20 47.02
CA ARG A 309 -20.47 36.58 48.44
C ARG A 309 -19.85 37.94 48.81
N LEU A 310 -19.07 38.56 47.93
CA LEU A 310 -18.51 39.90 48.14
C LEU A 310 -19.31 41.02 47.45
N SER A 311 -20.36 40.70 46.69
CA SER A 311 -21.26 41.66 46.05
C SER A 311 -22.63 41.80 46.73
N GLU A 312 -22.88 41.10 47.84
CA GLU A 312 -24.13 41.22 48.64
C GLU A 312 -23.92 41.87 50.02
N GLN A 313 -22.76 42.49 50.28
CA GLN A 313 -22.50 43.31 51.48
C GLN A 313 -21.96 44.71 51.15
N GLY A 314 -22.39 45.32 50.04
CA GLY A 314 -22.11 46.71 49.70
C GLY A 314 -23.25 47.34 48.93
#